data_AF-A0AA96LVK6-F1
#
_entry.id   AF-A0AA96LVK6-F1
#
_cell.length_a   1.000
_cell.length_b   1.000
_cell.length_c   1.000
_cell.angle_alpha   90.00
_cell.angle_beta   90.00
_cell.angle_gamma   90.00
#
_symmetry.space_group_name_H-M   'P 1'
#
loop_
_entity.id
_entity.type
_entity.pdbx_description
1 polymer ?
#
loop_
_entity_poly.entity_id
_entity_poly.type
_entity_poly.pdbx_seq_one_letter_code
_entity_poly.pdbx_strand_id
1 'polypeptide(L)'
;MKNKKPVKLDDLISQTEIQIDDTFTFINTNTGEVITLMREEMRAAEDEEHLEKFSDWQRENIEKAISIIEDEDGVYVDYTLRNNFNEYEIMEEFILSHKNQKIEKHCMTPFKEKELFQDSKIE
;
A
#
# COMPACT_ATOMS: atom_id res chain seq x y z
N MET A 1 -20.42 11.59 12.47
CA MET A 1 -19.12 10.88 12.36
C MET A 1 -19.47 9.42 12.03
N LYS A 2 -19.15 8.91 10.84
CA LYS A 2 -19.40 7.50 10.47
C LYS A 2 -18.64 6.61 11.48
N ASN A 3 -19.31 5.60 12.07
CA ASN A 3 -18.69 4.66 13.01
C ASN A 3 -17.69 3.78 12.26
N LYS A 4 -16.40 4.15 12.27
CA LYS A 4 -15.32 3.35 11.70
C LYS A 4 -15.15 2.07 12.53
N LYS A 5 -15.08 0.91 11.87
CA LYS A 5 -14.82 -0.37 12.55
C LYS A 5 -13.32 -0.59 12.75
N PRO A 6 -12.91 -1.25 13.84
CA PRO A 6 -11.50 -1.59 14.06
C PRO A 6 -11.03 -2.61 13.02
N VAL A 7 -9.82 -2.40 12.50
CA VAL A 7 -9.10 -3.33 11.62
C VAL A 7 -8.19 -4.21 12.47
N LYS A 8 -8.04 -5.48 12.11
CA LYS A 8 -7.08 -6.37 12.80
C LYS A 8 -5.67 -6.06 12.33
N LEU A 9 -4.76 -5.88 13.28
CA LEU A 9 -3.36 -5.58 12.98
C LEU A 9 -2.67 -6.72 12.21
N ASP A 10 -3.01 -7.97 12.52
CA ASP A 10 -2.44 -9.15 11.86
C ASP A 10 -2.73 -9.16 10.34
N ASP A 11 -3.93 -8.74 9.93
CA ASP A 11 -4.33 -8.66 8.52
C ASP A 11 -3.53 -7.60 7.74
N LEU A 12 -2.97 -6.61 8.44
CA LEU A 12 -2.09 -5.58 7.88
C LEU A 12 -0.63 -6.04 7.86
N ILE A 13 -0.18 -6.74 8.90
CA ILE A 13 1.20 -7.25 9.00
C ILE A 13 1.46 -8.28 7.90
N SER A 14 0.51 -9.16 7.58
CA SER A 14 0.69 -10.13 6.50
C SER A 14 0.98 -9.49 5.14
N GLN A 15 0.54 -8.25 4.92
CA GLN A 15 0.83 -7.49 3.70
C GLN A 15 2.26 -6.94 3.70
N THR A 16 2.83 -6.64 4.87
CA THR A 16 4.22 -6.14 4.98
C THR A 16 5.25 -7.22 4.68
N GLU A 17 4.91 -8.50 4.91
CA GLU A 17 5.79 -9.64 4.64
C GLU A 17 5.76 -10.07 3.16
N ILE A 18 4.67 -9.75 2.47
CA ILE A 18 4.42 -10.10 1.07
C ILE A 18 4.72 -8.87 0.20
N GLN A 19 5.99 -8.66 -0.14
CA GLN A 19 6.40 -7.72 -1.19
C GLN A 19 6.08 -8.33 -2.57
N ILE A 20 4.79 -8.38 -2.92
CA ILE A 20 4.38 -8.68 -4.30
C ILE A 20 4.21 -7.34 -5.02
N ASP A 21 5.11 -7.08 -5.97
CA ASP A 21 4.96 -5.99 -6.93
C ASP A 21 3.58 -6.07 -7.62
N ASP A 22 3.01 -4.91 -7.98
CA ASP A 22 1.71 -4.81 -8.67
C ASP A 22 0.48 -5.28 -7.88
N THR A 23 0.54 -5.23 -6.55
CA THR A 23 -0.64 -5.36 -5.68
C THR A 23 -1.08 -4.02 -5.10
N PHE A 24 -2.39 -3.90 -4.88
CA PHE A 24 -3.07 -2.77 -4.29
C PHE A 24 -3.80 -3.26 -3.04
N THR A 25 -3.66 -2.54 -1.94
CA THR A 25 -4.32 -2.89 -0.67
C THR A 25 -5.27 -1.78 -0.26
N PHE A 26 -6.52 -2.13 0.02
CA PHE A 26 -7.56 -1.21 0.43
C PHE A 26 -8.19 -1.65 1.75
N ILE A 27 -8.64 -0.68 2.54
CA ILE A 27 -9.36 -0.92 3.79
C ILE A 27 -10.77 -0.38 3.64
N ASN A 28 -11.77 -1.25 3.76
CA ASN A 28 -13.16 -0.81 3.88
C ASN A 28 -13.41 -0.27 5.29
N THR A 29 -13.61 1.03 5.42
CA THR A 29 -13.73 1.70 6.73
C THR A 29 -15.03 1.39 7.48
N ASN A 30 -16.06 0.89 6.78
CA ASN A 30 -17.33 0.50 7.38
C ASN A 30 -17.27 -0.92 7.97
N THR A 31 -16.51 -1.82 7.36
CA THR A 31 -16.41 -3.24 7.78
C THR A 31 -15.13 -3.54 8.56
N GLY A 32 -14.05 -2.81 8.31
CA GLY A 32 -12.71 -3.13 8.77
C GLY A 32 -12.02 -4.22 7.94
N GLU A 33 -12.59 -4.60 6.79
CA GLU A 33 -12.05 -5.60 5.88
C GLU A 33 -10.82 -5.05 5.14
N VAL A 34 -9.76 -5.86 5.08
CA VAL A 34 -8.56 -5.61 4.28
C VAL A 34 -8.71 -6.37 2.96
N ILE A 35 -8.61 -5.66 1.86
CA ILE A 35 -8.78 -6.18 0.50
C ILE A 35 -7.47 -5.99 -0.23
N THR A 36 -6.90 -7.08 -0.74
CA THR A 36 -5.69 -7.05 -1.57
C THR A 36 -6.06 -7.49 -2.98
N LEU A 37 -5.75 -6.66 -3.97
CA LEU A 37 -6.04 -6.87 -5.38
C LEU A 37 -4.75 -6.79 -6.19
N MET A 38 -4.65 -7.56 -7.25
CA MET A 38 -3.60 -7.43 -8.26
C MET A 38 -4.00 -6.41 -9.31
N ARG A 39 -3.00 -5.89 -10.02
CA ARG A 39 -3.19 -5.01 -11.19
C ARG A 39 -4.14 -5.58 -12.24
N GLU A 40 -4.17 -6.90 -12.41
CA GLU A 40 -5.08 -7.55 -13.37
C GLU A 40 -6.56 -7.35 -12.99
N GLU A 41 -6.92 -7.53 -11.71
CA GLU A 41 -8.31 -7.36 -11.27
C GLU A 41 -8.73 -5.90 -11.29
N MET A 42 -7.83 -4.98 -10.94
CA MET A 42 -8.06 -3.53 -11.07
C MET A 42 -8.33 -3.12 -12.52
N ARG A 43 -7.50 -3.61 -13.46
CA ARG A 43 -7.69 -3.34 -14.89
C ARG A 43 -8.99 -3.93 -15.43
N ALA A 44 -9.29 -5.18 -15.08
CA ALA A 44 -10.53 -5.82 -15.53
C ALA A 44 -11.78 -5.06 -15.04
N ALA A 45 -11.72 -4.45 -13.86
CA ALA A 45 -12.76 -3.57 -13.35
C ALA A 45 -12.83 -2.23 -14.12
N GLU A 46 -11.68 -1.59 -14.37
CA GLU A 46 -11.60 -0.33 -15.14
C GLU A 46 -12.08 -0.50 -16.60
N ASP A 47 -11.74 -1.61 -17.24
CA ASP A 47 -12.07 -1.92 -18.63
C ASP A 47 -13.46 -2.58 -18.80
N GLU A 48 -14.23 -2.73 -17.70
CA GLU A 48 -15.55 -3.37 -17.67
C GLU A 48 -15.57 -4.77 -18.32
N GLU A 49 -14.53 -5.58 -18.05
CA GLU A 49 -14.37 -6.88 -18.69
C GLU A 49 -15.48 -7.88 -18.29
N HIS A 50 -15.85 -8.77 -19.22
CA HIS A 50 -16.83 -9.82 -18.95
C HIS A 50 -16.31 -10.81 -17.89
N LEU A 51 -16.91 -10.76 -16.70
CA LEU A 51 -16.58 -11.60 -15.54
C LEU A 51 -16.55 -13.10 -15.85
N GLU A 52 -17.37 -13.57 -16.80
CA GLU A 52 -17.47 -14.98 -17.19
C GLU A 52 -16.13 -15.63 -17.60
N LYS A 53 -15.16 -14.82 -18.06
CA LYS A 53 -13.83 -15.29 -18.45
C LYS A 53 -12.91 -15.60 -17.27
N PHE A 54 -13.24 -15.09 -16.08
CA PHE A 54 -12.43 -15.24 -14.89
C PHE A 54 -12.93 -16.40 -14.02
N SER A 55 -12.04 -16.87 -13.15
CA SER A 55 -12.37 -17.85 -12.12
C SER A 55 -13.21 -17.22 -11.00
N ASP A 56 -13.95 -18.02 -10.23
CA ASP A 56 -14.89 -17.48 -9.22
C ASP A 56 -14.21 -16.58 -8.17
N TRP A 57 -13.02 -16.95 -7.70
CA TRP A 57 -12.25 -16.14 -6.74
C TRP A 57 -11.79 -14.82 -7.35
N GLN A 58 -11.42 -14.84 -8.63
CA GLN A 58 -10.97 -13.65 -9.35
C GLN A 58 -12.15 -12.73 -9.70
N ARG A 59 -13.34 -13.30 -9.98
CA ARG A 59 -14.58 -12.51 -10.14
C ARG A 59 -14.93 -11.77 -8.86
N GLU A 60 -14.85 -12.43 -7.69
CA GLU A 60 -15.10 -11.78 -6.41
C GLU A 60 -14.15 -10.57 -6.20
N ASN A 61 -12.87 -10.73 -6.57
CA ASN A 61 -11.89 -9.65 -6.50
C ASN A 61 -12.18 -8.52 -7.49
N ILE A 62 -12.60 -8.81 -8.72
CA ILE A 62 -13.00 -7.78 -9.70
C ILE A 62 -14.24 -7.02 -9.22
N GLU A 63 -15.23 -7.70 -8.64
CA GLU A 63 -16.41 -7.02 -8.05
C GLU A 63 -16.03 -6.08 -6.91
N LYS A 64 -15.07 -6.49 -6.07
CA LYS A 64 -14.49 -5.61 -5.03
C LYS A 64 -13.75 -4.43 -5.67
N ALA A 65 -12.99 -4.66 -6.73
CA ALA A 65 -12.27 -3.61 -7.46
C ALA A 65 -13.23 -2.56 -8.05
N ILE A 66 -14.34 -2.99 -8.68
CA ILE A 66 -15.40 -2.10 -9.18
C ILE A 66 -15.95 -1.24 -8.02
N SER A 67 -16.27 -1.88 -6.90
CA SER A 67 -16.80 -1.17 -5.71
C SER A 67 -15.83 -0.12 -5.15
N ILE A 68 -14.53 -0.33 -5.30
CA ILE A 68 -13.49 0.61 -4.86
C ILE A 68 -13.35 1.76 -5.86
N ILE A 69 -13.39 1.48 -7.17
CA ILE A 69 -13.28 2.50 -8.22
C ILE A 69 -14.48 3.44 -8.23
N GLU A 70 -15.68 2.90 -8.02
CA GLU A 70 -16.94 3.66 -8.01
C GLU A 70 -17.22 4.33 -6.65
N ASP A 71 -16.32 4.23 -5.68
CA ASP A 71 -16.52 4.77 -4.34
C ASP A 71 -16.38 6.30 -4.29
N GLU A 72 -17.48 7.00 -4.50
CA GLU A 72 -17.58 8.45 -4.32
C GLU A 72 -17.61 8.88 -2.84
N ASP A 73 -17.95 7.96 -1.93
CA ASP A 73 -18.21 8.22 -0.51
C ASP A 73 -16.94 8.14 0.37
N GLY A 74 -15.81 7.73 -0.21
CA GLY A 74 -14.54 7.51 0.48
C GLY A 74 -14.62 6.43 1.57
N VAL A 75 -15.40 5.39 1.32
CA VAL A 75 -15.52 4.18 2.15
C VAL A 75 -14.22 3.37 2.14
N TYR A 76 -13.56 3.26 1.00
CA TYR A 76 -12.32 2.51 0.81
C TYR A 76 -11.11 3.44 0.89
N VAL A 77 -10.14 3.07 1.72
CA VAL A 77 -8.90 3.83 1.90
C VAL A 77 -7.73 3.02 1.34
N ASP A 78 -6.95 3.64 0.45
CA ASP A 78 -5.70 3.06 -0.06
C ASP A 78 -4.69 2.92 1.08
N TYR A 79 -4.23 1.68 1.29
CA TYR A 79 -3.19 1.27 2.23
C TYR A 79 -2.06 0.54 1.51
N THR A 80 -1.96 0.68 0.18
CA THR A 80 -0.90 0.06 -0.60
C THR A 80 0.45 0.54 -0.07
N LEU A 81 1.17 -0.37 0.60
CA LEU A 81 2.39 -0.08 1.37
C LEU A 81 3.40 0.72 0.55
N ARG A 82 3.58 0.38 -0.73
CA ARG A 82 4.54 1.04 -1.61
C ARG A 82 4.20 2.52 -1.92
N ASN A 83 2.94 2.93 -1.82
CA ASN A 83 2.54 4.31 -2.00
C ASN A 83 2.68 5.16 -0.72
N ASN A 84 2.83 4.51 0.44
CA ASN A 84 2.72 5.16 1.75
C ASN A 84 3.95 4.98 2.65
N PHE A 85 4.88 4.09 2.28
CA PHE A 85 6.15 3.89 2.98
C PHE A 85 7.27 4.43 2.13
N ASN A 86 7.68 5.66 2.41
CA ASN A 86 9.01 6.10 2.04
C ASN A 86 9.97 5.54 3.08
N GLU A 87 10.56 4.36 2.83
CA GLU A 87 11.49 3.77 3.79
C GLU A 87 12.70 4.68 4.07
N TYR A 88 13.01 5.59 3.13
CA TYR A 88 14.01 6.63 3.33
C TYR A 88 13.60 7.65 4.37
N GLU A 89 12.38 8.18 4.27
CA GLU A 89 11.84 9.13 5.23
C GLU A 89 11.77 8.53 6.64
N ILE A 90 11.30 7.28 6.77
CA ILE A 90 11.22 6.59 8.07
C ILE A 90 12.62 6.40 8.69
N MET A 91 13.61 6.02 7.88
CA MET A 91 14.99 5.87 8.35
C MET A 91 15.65 7.22 8.65
N GLU A 92 15.36 8.27 7.89
CA GLU A 92 15.80 9.64 8.17
C GLU A 92 15.23 10.12 9.51
N GLU A 93 13.91 10.02 9.71
CA GLU A 93 13.25 10.37 10.97
C GLU A 93 13.84 9.61 12.16
N PHE A 94 14.11 8.32 12.00
CA PHE A 94 14.75 7.51 13.04
C PHE A 94 16.16 8.00 13.39
N ILE A 95 16.99 8.30 12.38
CA ILE A 95 18.35 8.83 12.57
C ILE A 95 18.29 10.19 13.28
N LEU A 96 17.36 11.06 12.86
CA LEU A 96 17.17 12.40 13.42
C LEU A 96 16.55 12.40 14.82
N SER A 97 15.78 11.36 15.18
CA SER A 97 15.21 11.22 16.52
C SER A 97 16.25 10.97 17.62
N HIS A 98 17.50 10.61 17.25
CA HIS A 98 18.58 10.37 18.21
C HIS A 98 19.29 11.66 18.61
N LYS A 99 19.35 11.95 19.91
CA LYS A 99 20.04 13.14 20.47
C LYS A 99 21.56 13.16 20.28
N ASN A 100 22.16 12.07 19.80
CA ASN A 100 23.60 11.95 19.66
C ASN A 100 24.03 12.31 18.23
N GLN A 101 24.48 13.56 18.06
CA GLN A 101 24.92 14.11 16.77
C GLN A 101 26.06 13.33 16.10
N LYS A 102 26.84 12.53 16.85
CA LYS A 102 27.86 11.66 16.23
C LYS A 102 27.23 10.46 15.54
N ILE A 103 26.19 9.88 16.13
CA ILE A 103 25.45 8.75 15.55
C ILE A 103 24.66 9.26 14.34
N GLU A 104 23.98 10.39 14.49
CA GLU A 104 23.25 11.06 13.41
C GLU A 104 24.14 11.27 12.17
N LYS A 105 25.29 11.96 12.33
CA LYS A 105 26.20 12.23 11.21
C LYS A 105 26.80 10.96 10.58
N HIS A 106 27.15 9.98 11.41
CA HIS A 106 27.76 8.74 10.93
C HIS A 106 26.76 7.88 10.15
N CYS A 107 25.51 7.83 10.58
CA CYS A 107 24.44 7.09 9.90
C CYS A 107 23.91 7.84 8.67
N MET A 108 23.86 9.17 8.70
CA MET A 108 23.27 9.98 7.63
C MET A 108 24.14 10.07 6.36
N THR A 109 25.47 10.07 6.52
CA THR A 109 26.40 10.23 5.38
C THR A 109 26.30 9.07 4.36
N PRO A 110 26.40 7.79 4.77
CA PRO A 110 26.23 6.65 3.85
C PRO A 110 24.79 6.50 3.36
N PHE A 111 23.81 6.99 4.14
CA PHE A 111 22.40 6.86 3.82
C PHE A 111 21.98 7.73 2.64
N LYS A 112 22.41 9.00 2.62
CA LYS A 112 22.17 9.93 1.51
C LYS A 112 22.84 9.51 0.21
N GLU A 113 24.03 8.93 0.28
CA GLU A 113 24.70 8.38 -0.91
C GLU A 113 23.85 7.26 -1.55
N LYS A 114 23.20 6.42 -0.75
CA LYS A 114 22.36 5.32 -1.23
C LYS A 114 21.00 5.75 -1.79
N GLU A 115 20.46 6.87 -1.32
CA GLU A 115 19.24 7.52 -1.83
C GLU A 115 19.45 8.06 -3.26
N LEU A 116 20.53 8.84 -3.46
CA LEU A 116 20.96 9.35 -4.77
C LEU A 116 21.19 8.24 -5.82
N PHE A 117 21.60 7.06 -5.38
CA PHE A 117 21.77 5.88 -6.23
C PHE A 117 20.46 5.18 -6.64
N GLN A 118 19.36 5.38 -5.91
CA GLN A 118 18.05 4.85 -6.29
C GLN A 118 17.32 5.81 -7.24
N ASP A 119 17.40 7.12 -7.00
CA ASP A 119 16.81 8.13 -7.88
C ASP A 119 17.44 8.13 -9.29
N SER A 120 18.74 7.82 -9.39
CA SER A 120 19.45 7.73 -10.67
C SER A 120 19.16 6.46 -11.50
N LYS A 121 18.35 5.53 -11.00
CA LYS A 121 17.88 4.34 -11.75
C LYS A 121 16.48 4.50 -12.34
N ILE A 122 15.84 5.65 -12.12
CA ILE A 122 14.48 5.95 -12.57
C ILE A 122 14.49 6.81 -13.87
N GLU A 123 15.67 7.17 -14.39
CA GLU A 123 15.84 7.79 -15.74
C GLU A 123 15.95 6.77 -16.89
#